data_AF-A0A5B0PY65-F1
#
_entry.id   AF-A0A5B0PY65-F1
#
_cell.length_a   1.000
_cell.length_b   1.000
_cell.length_c   1.000
_cell.angle_alpha   90.00
_cell.angle_beta   90.00
_cell.angle_gamma   90.00
#
_symmetry.space_group_name_H-M   'P 1'
#
loop_
_entity.id
_entity.type
_entity.pdbx_description
1 polymer ?
#
loop_
_entity_poly.entity_id
_entity_poly.type
_entity_poly.pdbx_seq_one_letter_code
_entity_poly.pdbx_strand_id
1 'polypeptide(L)'
;MLNIFRKTGYNKLSLTQKLQSQQQHTNMSTEVIRETKVLLTPNNYALWLLPMEAKLFRSKLLDILEGQEEPDEKEKESWIKRNNDAYAEIITYISQEVLGFVSSALPATPRFNGRGLWKLLKSQYAGDDLTSQTTALDQFLHLSFSCIATFIPAV
;
A
#
# COMPACT_ATOMS: atom_id res chain seq x y z
N MET A 1 -50.06 -52.07 -27.79
CA MET A 1 -49.91 -51.39 -29.08
C MET A 1 -48.87 -50.30 -28.95
N LEU A 2 -47.89 -50.27 -29.87
CA LEU A 2 -46.81 -49.28 -29.95
C LEU A 2 -47.36 -47.85 -30.05
N ASN A 3 -46.70 -46.89 -29.40
CA ASN A 3 -46.33 -45.67 -30.11
C ASN A 3 -45.08 -45.00 -29.50
N ILE A 4 -44.07 -44.88 -30.35
CA ILE A 4 -42.77 -44.23 -30.13
C ILE A 4 -42.92 -42.80 -30.66
N PHE A 5 -42.58 -41.78 -29.87
CA PHE A 5 -42.02 -40.54 -30.40
C PHE A 5 -41.14 -39.85 -29.34
N ARG A 6 -39.84 -40.14 -29.44
CA ARG A 6 -38.76 -39.32 -28.87
C ARG A 6 -38.78 -37.96 -29.59
N LYS A 7 -39.00 -36.87 -28.87
CA LYS A 7 -38.56 -35.52 -29.31
C LYS A 7 -37.40 -35.09 -28.43
N THR A 8 -36.19 -35.26 -28.95
CA THR A 8 -34.98 -34.57 -28.50
C THR A 8 -35.14 -33.07 -28.77
N GLY A 9 -35.52 -32.31 -27.74
CA GLY A 9 -35.52 -30.85 -27.77
C GLY A 9 -34.13 -30.33 -27.40
N TYR A 10 -33.31 -30.02 -28.39
CA TYR A 10 -32.14 -29.16 -28.17
C TYR A 10 -32.63 -27.74 -27.86
N ASN A 11 -32.58 -27.35 -26.58
CA ASN A 11 -32.84 -25.96 -26.17
C ASN A 11 -31.70 -25.07 -26.67
N LYS A 12 -31.83 -24.58 -27.90
CA LYS A 12 -30.95 -23.54 -28.44
C LYS A 12 -31.40 -22.21 -27.83
N LEU A 13 -30.76 -21.81 -26.74
CA LEU A 13 -30.94 -20.48 -26.13
C LEU A 13 -30.87 -19.40 -27.22
N SER A 14 -31.83 -18.47 -27.21
CA SER A 14 -31.89 -17.38 -28.20
C SER A 14 -30.66 -16.48 -28.07
N LEU A 15 -30.28 -15.80 -29.15
CA LEU A 15 -29.12 -14.90 -29.16
C LEU A 15 -29.24 -13.83 -28.07
N THR A 16 -30.47 -13.37 -27.81
CA THR A 16 -30.83 -12.41 -26.77
C THR A 16 -30.64 -12.98 -25.37
N GLN A 17 -31.02 -14.24 -25.13
CA GLN A 17 -30.79 -14.92 -23.85
C GLN A 17 -29.29 -15.16 -23.60
N LYS A 18 -28.52 -15.47 -24.65
CA LYS A 18 -27.05 -15.57 -24.55
C LYS A 18 -26.40 -14.23 -24.25
N LEU A 19 -26.83 -13.16 -24.92
CA LEU A 19 -26.36 -11.79 -24.66
C LEU A 19 -26.70 -11.34 -23.23
N GLN A 20 -27.89 -11.66 -22.71
CA GLN A 20 -28.28 -11.38 -21.33
C GLN A 20 -27.48 -12.19 -20.32
N SER A 21 -27.22 -13.48 -20.58
CA SER A 21 -26.37 -14.31 -19.72
C SER A 21 -24.89 -13.87 -19.73
N GLN A 22 -24.42 -13.31 -20.85
CA GLN A 22 -23.07 -12.72 -20.95
C GLN A 22 -22.99 -11.37 -20.24
N GLN A 23 -24.05 -10.55 -20.31
CA GLN A 23 -24.11 -9.25 -19.61
C GLN A 23 -24.22 -9.40 -18.09
N GLN A 24 -24.78 -10.51 -17.58
CA GLN A 24 -24.83 -10.79 -16.15
C GLN A 24 -23.49 -11.25 -15.56
N HIS A 25 -22.55 -11.72 -16.38
CA HIS A 25 -21.29 -12.27 -15.90
C HIS A 25 -20.12 -11.27 -15.85
N THR A 26 -20.34 -10.01 -16.22
CA THR A 26 -19.30 -8.98 -16.17
C THR A 26 -19.88 -7.66 -15.65
N ASN A 27 -20.35 -7.69 -14.41
CA ASN A 27 -20.38 -6.48 -13.58
C ASN A 27 -19.50 -6.73 -12.35
N MET A 28 -18.24 -7.11 -12.61
CA MET A 28 -17.18 -6.82 -11.66
C MET A 28 -17.04 -5.31 -11.67
N SER A 29 -17.71 -4.64 -10.74
CA SER A 29 -17.22 -3.36 -10.25
C SER A 29 -15.81 -3.66 -9.75
N THR A 30 -14.82 -3.49 -10.63
CA THR A 30 -13.46 -3.27 -10.18
C THR A 30 -13.61 -2.03 -9.32
N GLU A 31 -13.66 -2.20 -8.01
CA GLU A 31 -13.24 -1.15 -7.11
C GLU A 31 -11.88 -0.74 -7.63
N VAL A 32 -11.85 0.36 -8.38
CA VAL A 32 -10.64 1.10 -8.59
C VAL A 32 -10.36 1.68 -7.21
N ILE A 33 -9.82 0.84 -6.32
CA ILE A 33 -8.98 1.29 -5.23
C ILE A 33 -7.90 2.02 -6.00
N ARG A 34 -8.08 3.34 -6.16
CA ARG A 34 -7.00 4.20 -6.58
C ARG A 34 -6.02 4.06 -5.43
N GLU A 35 -5.11 3.10 -5.55
CA GLU A 35 -3.90 3.07 -4.74
C GLU A 35 -3.16 4.33 -5.15
N THR A 36 -3.52 5.45 -4.52
CA THR A 36 -2.94 6.75 -4.78
C THR A 36 -1.50 6.65 -4.36
N LYS A 37 -0.63 6.40 -5.34
CA LYS A 37 0.81 6.44 -5.18
C LYS A 37 1.19 7.80 -4.63
N VAL A 38 1.87 7.83 -3.49
CA VAL A 38 2.17 9.06 -2.77
C VAL A 38 3.53 9.58 -3.19
N LEU A 39 3.60 10.85 -3.55
CA LEU A 39 4.86 11.59 -3.64
C LEU A 39 5.31 11.88 -2.20
N LEU A 40 6.33 11.16 -1.73
CA LEU A 40 6.84 11.33 -0.38
C LEU A 40 7.60 12.66 -0.27
N THR A 41 7.28 13.40 0.78
CA THR A 41 7.97 14.60 1.22
C THR A 41 8.15 14.51 2.72
N PRO A 42 9.10 15.25 3.31
CA PRO A 42 9.25 15.25 4.76
C PRO A 42 7.96 15.64 5.51
N ASN A 43 7.15 16.53 4.92
CA ASN A 43 5.90 17.01 5.54
C ASN A 43 4.77 15.98 5.53
N ASN A 44 4.78 15.02 4.61
CA ASN A 44 3.71 14.01 4.49
C ASN A 44 4.14 12.60 4.89
N TYR A 45 5.44 12.39 5.16
CA TYR A 45 5.98 11.06 5.43
C TYR A 45 5.33 10.41 6.64
N ALA A 46 5.15 11.13 7.75
CA ALA A 46 4.50 10.60 8.94
C ALA A 46 3.06 10.14 8.66
N LEU A 47 2.33 10.86 7.81
CA LEU A 47 0.96 10.50 7.41
C LEU A 47 0.92 9.28 6.49
N TRP A 48 1.94 9.09 5.64
CA TRP A 48 2.10 7.89 4.82
C TRP A 48 2.58 6.68 5.63
N LEU A 49 3.44 6.92 6.62
CA LEU A 49 4.09 5.88 7.41
C LEU A 49 3.06 5.07 8.22
N LEU A 50 2.13 5.74 8.90
CA LEU A 50 1.12 5.08 9.75
C LEU A 50 0.28 4.00 9.02
N PRO A 51 -0.38 4.28 7.89
CA PRO A 51 -1.13 3.25 7.17
C PRO A 51 -0.22 2.19 6.55
N MET A 52 1.01 2.55 6.15
CA MET A 52 1.98 1.59 5.61
C MET A 52 2.43 0.59 6.68
N GLU A 53 2.78 1.05 7.88
CA GLU A 53 3.15 0.21 9.02
C GLU A 53 2.01 -0.74 9.39
N ALA A 54 0.76 -0.24 9.45
CA ALA A 54 -0.41 -1.08 9.71
C ALA A 54 -0.58 -2.19 8.67
N LYS A 55 -0.33 -1.88 7.39
CA LYS A 55 -0.40 -2.85 6.29
C LYS A 55 0.68 -3.93 6.41
N LEU A 56 1.91 -3.51 6.63
CA LEU A 56 3.06 -4.41 6.82
C LEU A 56 2.93 -5.26 8.07
N PHE A 57 2.40 -4.70 9.16
CA PHE A 57 2.10 -5.45 10.39
C PHE A 57 1.07 -6.55 10.13
N ARG A 58 -0.04 -6.22 9.45
CA ARG A 58 -1.08 -7.19 9.09
C ARG A 58 -0.54 -8.32 8.20
N SER A 59 0.38 -8.00 7.31
CA SER A 59 1.06 -8.97 6.44
C SER A 59 2.22 -9.72 7.11
N LYS A 60 2.51 -9.43 8.40
CA LYS A 60 3.68 -9.97 9.13
C LYS A 60 4.98 -9.72 8.38
N LEU A 61 5.21 -8.47 7.97
CA LEU A 61 6.42 -8.03 7.28
C LEU A 61 7.18 -6.95 8.04
N LEU A 62 6.51 -6.25 8.98
CA LEU A 62 7.10 -5.12 9.70
C LEU A 62 8.32 -5.51 10.55
N ASP A 63 8.27 -6.68 11.18
CA ASP A 63 9.37 -7.25 11.99
C ASP A 63 10.66 -7.46 11.18
N ILE A 64 10.54 -7.81 9.90
CA ILE A 64 11.70 -7.98 9.00
C ILE A 64 12.37 -6.63 8.69
N LEU A 65 11.58 -5.56 8.63
CA LEU A 65 12.06 -4.22 8.29
C LEU A 65 12.71 -3.52 9.48
N GLU A 66 12.15 -3.71 10.68
CA GLU A 66 12.60 -3.06 11.91
C GLU A 66 13.59 -3.90 12.72
N GLY A 67 13.61 -5.21 12.47
CA GLY A 67 14.53 -6.14 13.12
C GLY A 67 15.98 -5.69 12.98
N GLN A 68 16.77 -5.87 14.03
CA GLN A 68 18.20 -5.57 14.04
C GLN A 68 19.04 -6.78 13.63
N GLU A 69 18.62 -7.97 14.04
CA GLU A 69 19.37 -9.22 13.89
C GLU A 69 19.31 -9.81 12.47
N GLU A 70 20.40 -10.47 12.10
CA GLU A 70 20.46 -11.27 10.87
C GLU A 70 19.77 -12.62 11.11
N PRO A 71 19.06 -13.17 10.11
CA PRO A 71 18.39 -14.44 10.26
C PRO A 71 19.40 -15.59 10.41
N ASP A 72 19.05 -16.57 11.24
CA ASP A 72 19.76 -17.85 11.30
C ASP A 72 19.79 -18.54 9.92
N GLU A 73 20.82 -19.36 9.67
CA GLU A 73 21.00 -20.07 8.39
C GLU A 73 19.75 -20.90 8.01
N LYS A 74 19.03 -21.41 9.00
CA LYS A 74 17.80 -22.20 8.81
C LYS A 74 16.60 -21.37 8.34
N GLU A 75 16.55 -20.09 8.69
CA GLU A 75 15.42 -19.20 8.41
C GLU A 75 15.71 -18.22 7.26
N LYS A 76 16.96 -18.14 6.82
CA LYS A 76 17.48 -17.23 5.80
C LYS A 76 16.63 -17.16 4.53
N GLU A 77 16.21 -18.30 3.99
CA GLU A 77 15.39 -18.32 2.76
C GLU A 77 14.00 -17.71 3.00
N SER A 78 13.36 -18.04 4.12
CA SER A 78 12.07 -17.47 4.50
C SER A 78 12.17 -15.97 4.79
N TRP A 79 13.27 -15.54 5.39
CA TRP A 79 13.58 -14.14 5.65
C TRP A 79 13.77 -13.36 4.35
N ILE A 80 14.55 -13.89 3.40
CA ILE A 80 14.78 -13.28 2.08
C ILE A 80 13.44 -13.11 1.35
N LYS A 81 12.59 -14.14 1.38
CA LYS A 81 11.27 -14.07 0.75
C LYS A 81 10.43 -12.93 1.35
N ARG A 82 10.29 -12.88 2.68
CA ARG A 82 9.53 -11.81 3.36
C ARG A 82 10.13 -10.42 3.13
N ASN A 83 11.46 -10.31 3.09
CA ASN A 83 12.14 -9.06 2.77
C ASN A 83 11.83 -8.58 1.34
N ASN A 84 11.72 -9.51 0.38
CA ASN A 84 11.35 -9.21 -1.00
C ASN A 84 9.85 -8.89 -1.13
N ASP A 85 8.99 -9.59 -0.38
CA ASP A 85 7.55 -9.31 -0.34
C ASP A 85 7.28 -7.91 0.24
N ALA A 86 8.01 -7.52 1.29
CA ALA A 86 7.93 -6.17 1.86
C ALA A 86 8.38 -5.09 0.86
N TYR A 87 9.43 -5.35 0.09
CA TYR A 87 9.84 -4.45 -0.99
C TYR A 87 8.72 -4.25 -2.02
N ALA A 88 8.12 -5.34 -2.49
CA ALA A 88 7.05 -5.30 -3.48
C ALA A 88 5.85 -4.51 -2.94
N GLU A 89 5.48 -4.74 -1.69
CA GLU A 89 4.39 -4.05 -1.01
C GLU A 89 4.63 -2.54 -0.91
N ILE A 90 5.82 -2.09 -0.50
CA ILE A 90 6.10 -0.64 -0.34
C ILE A 90 6.10 0.07 -1.71
N ILE A 91 6.66 -0.56 -2.74
CA ILE A 91 6.80 0.01 -4.09
C ILE A 91 5.45 0.33 -4.74
N THR A 92 4.37 -0.38 -4.41
CA THR A 92 3.04 -0.12 -5.00
C THR A 92 2.43 1.19 -4.52
N TYR A 93 2.86 1.73 -3.37
CA TYR A 93 2.27 2.91 -2.73
C TYR A 93 3.10 4.20 -2.86
N ILE A 94 4.21 4.17 -3.59
CA ILE A 94 5.07 5.36 -3.80
C ILE A 94 5.03 5.83 -5.27
N SER A 95 5.16 7.15 -5.48
CA SER A 95 5.08 7.77 -6.81
C SER A 95 6.29 7.47 -7.69
N GLN A 96 6.17 7.74 -8.99
CA GLN A 96 7.24 7.49 -9.97
C GLN A 96 8.52 8.29 -9.67
N GLU A 97 8.39 9.49 -9.13
CA GLU A 97 9.51 10.33 -8.73
C GLU A 97 10.30 9.68 -7.59
N VAL A 98 9.60 9.16 -6.57
CA VAL A 98 10.22 8.41 -5.48
C VAL A 98 10.86 7.13 -6.00
N LEU A 99 10.23 6.44 -6.96
CA LEU A 99 10.81 5.26 -7.60
C LEU A 99 12.10 5.58 -8.36
N GLY A 100 12.17 6.72 -9.04
CA GLY A 100 13.39 7.21 -9.70
C GLY A 100 14.53 7.41 -8.71
N PHE A 101 14.24 8.07 -7.58
CA PHE A 101 15.19 8.21 -6.48
C PHE A 101 15.65 6.86 -5.93
N VAL A 102 14.71 5.99 -5.54
CA VAL A 102 14.99 4.65 -5.00
C VAL A 102 15.87 3.84 -5.95
N SER A 103 15.62 3.91 -7.26
CA SER A 103 16.40 3.20 -8.27
C SER A 103 17.84 3.70 -8.39
N SER A 104 18.12 4.95 -8.03
CA SER A 104 19.47 5.52 -8.02
C SER A 104 20.21 5.28 -6.70
N ALA A 105 19.47 5.20 -5.59
CA ALA A 105 20.04 5.15 -4.24
C ALA A 105 20.26 3.72 -3.72
N LEU A 106 19.48 2.74 -4.17
CA LEU A 106 19.68 1.35 -3.78
C LEU A 106 20.70 0.64 -4.69
N PRO A 107 21.51 -0.29 -4.13
CA PRO A 107 22.41 -1.11 -4.93
C PRO A 107 21.63 -1.99 -5.91
N ALA A 108 22.23 -2.30 -7.06
CA ALA A 108 21.62 -3.15 -8.07
C ALA A 108 21.40 -4.60 -7.60
N THR A 109 22.22 -5.08 -6.65
CA THR A 109 22.15 -6.44 -6.11
C THR A 109 22.32 -6.42 -4.57
N PRO A 110 21.42 -7.06 -3.82
CA PRO A 110 20.15 -7.64 -4.26
C PRO A 110 19.14 -6.55 -4.66
N ARG A 111 18.47 -6.73 -5.81
CA ARG A 111 17.53 -5.75 -6.37
C ARG A 111 16.29 -5.56 -5.50
N PHE A 112 15.78 -6.65 -4.93
CA PHE A 112 14.64 -6.67 -4.03
C PHE A 112 15.17 -6.64 -2.60
N ASN A 113 14.96 -5.51 -1.92
CA ASN A 113 15.47 -5.32 -0.57
C ASN A 113 14.53 -4.41 0.23
N GLY A 114 13.56 -5.01 0.92
CA GLY A 114 12.54 -4.28 1.68
C GLY A 114 13.15 -3.50 2.85
N ARG A 115 14.05 -4.13 3.61
CA ARG A 115 14.75 -3.51 4.74
C ARG A 115 15.61 -2.33 4.29
N GLY A 116 16.34 -2.47 3.19
CA GLY A 116 17.12 -1.39 2.58
C GLY A 116 16.24 -0.23 2.13
N LEU A 117 15.14 -0.53 1.43
CA LEU A 117 14.16 0.46 1.01
C LEU A 117 13.55 1.21 2.21
N TRP A 118 13.14 0.49 3.25
CA TRP A 118 12.54 1.06 4.46
C TRP A 118 13.48 2.05 5.15
N LYS A 119 14.75 1.65 5.35
CA LYS A 119 15.79 2.50 5.93
C LYS A 119 16.06 3.73 5.07
N LEU A 120 16.12 3.55 3.74
CA LEU A 120 16.33 4.65 2.80
C LEU A 120 15.20 5.69 2.88
N LEU A 121 13.94 5.24 2.86
CA LEU A 121 12.78 6.13 2.95
C LEU A 121 12.72 6.86 4.30
N LYS A 122 12.97 6.16 5.42
CA LYS A 122 13.07 6.80 6.75
C LYS A 122 14.19 7.84 6.75
N SER A 123 15.38 7.51 6.25
CA SER A 123 16.51 8.44 6.22
C SER A 123 16.26 9.68 5.34
N GLN A 124 15.51 9.53 4.25
CA GLN A 124 15.27 10.61 3.30
C GLN A 124 14.10 11.53 3.73
N TYR A 125 13.08 10.96 4.37
CA TYR A 125 11.79 11.63 4.54
C TYR A 125 11.27 11.69 5.98
N ALA A 126 11.87 11.00 6.96
CA ALA A 126 11.42 11.12 8.35
C ALA A 126 11.59 12.53 8.95
N GLY A 127 12.21 13.45 8.20
CA GLY A 127 12.63 14.75 8.70
C GLY A 127 13.77 14.58 9.70
N ASP A 128 14.55 15.63 9.90
CA ASP A 128 15.25 15.76 11.16
C ASP A 128 14.25 16.27 12.23
N ASP A 129 14.69 16.31 13.48
CA ASP A 129 13.94 16.89 14.60
C ASP A 129 13.45 18.33 14.25
N LEU A 130 14.25 19.08 13.48
CA LEU A 130 13.94 20.43 13.02
C LEU A 130 12.78 20.48 12.01
N THR A 131 12.64 19.51 11.13
CA THR A 131 11.55 19.43 10.13
C THR A 131 10.22 19.10 10.80
N SER A 132 10.25 18.20 11.78
CA SER A 132 9.10 17.89 12.63
C SER A 132 8.68 19.11 13.46
N GLN A 133 9.65 19.81 14.07
CA GLN A 133 9.42 21.06 14.80
C GLN A 133 8.90 22.18 13.90
N THR A 134 9.42 22.32 12.68
CA THR A 134 9.00 23.35 11.72
C THR A 134 7.59 23.08 11.23
N THR A 135 7.23 21.82 10.99
CA THR A 135 5.86 21.44 10.61
C THR A 135 4.88 21.69 11.76
N ALA A 136 5.26 21.32 12.99
CA ALA A 136 4.45 21.61 14.19
C ALA A 136 4.29 23.12 14.41
N LEU A 137 5.35 23.91 14.18
CA LEU A 137 5.32 25.36 14.27
C LEU A 137 4.43 25.98 13.18
N ASP A 138 4.55 25.53 11.93
CA ASP A 138 3.71 26.01 10.80
C ASP A 138 2.23 25.73 11.06
N GLN A 139 1.91 24.52 11.54
CA GLN A 139 0.56 24.17 11.98
C GLN A 139 0.07 25.06 13.13
N PHE A 140 0.94 25.31 14.12
CA PHE A 140 0.63 26.20 15.23
C PHE A 140 0.36 27.65 14.78
N LEU A 141 1.17 28.18 13.87
CA LEU A 141 1.04 29.54 13.33
C LEU A 141 -0.24 29.70 12.48
N HIS A 142 -0.69 28.63 11.83
CA HIS A 142 -1.92 28.62 11.05
C HIS A 142 -3.20 28.42 11.90
N LEU A 143 -3.09 28.22 13.21
CA LEU A 143 -4.24 28.23 14.10
C LEU A 143 -4.82 29.65 14.18
N SER A 144 -6.06 29.80 13.68
CA SER A 144 -6.82 31.02 13.93
C SER A 144 -7.45 30.95 15.32
N PHE A 145 -6.93 31.75 16.25
CA PHE A 145 -7.48 31.83 17.59
C PHE A 145 -8.73 32.71 17.57
N SER A 146 -9.89 32.10 17.79
CA SER A 146 -11.15 32.81 17.93
C SER A 146 -11.41 33.30 19.36
N CYS A 147 -10.83 32.65 20.39
CA CYS A 147 -10.94 33.06 21.79
C CYS A 147 -9.80 32.51 22.68
N ILE A 148 -9.25 33.36 23.54
CA ILE A 148 -8.18 33.03 24.49
C ILE A 148 -8.67 32.10 25.62
N ALA A 149 -9.94 32.23 26.03
CA ALA A 149 -10.51 31.42 27.12
C ALA A 149 -10.62 29.92 26.77
N THR A 150 -10.64 29.59 25.48
CA THR A 150 -10.58 28.21 24.96
C THR A 150 -9.15 27.66 24.88
N PHE A 151 -8.14 28.54 24.86
CA PHE A 151 -6.73 28.14 24.71
C PHE A 151 -6.05 27.94 26.06
N ILE A 152 -6.41 28.75 27.06
CA ILE A 152 -5.95 28.58 28.45
C ILE A 152 -7.20 28.45 29.31
N PRO A 153 -7.63 27.21 29.64
CA PRO A 153 -8.72 27.02 30.58
C PRO A 153 -8.30 27.63 31.93
N ALA A 154 -9.13 28.50 32.49
CA ALA A 154 -8.89 29.01 33.84
C ALA A 154 -8.84 27.81 34.81
N VAL A 155 -7.77 27.74 35.60
CA VAL A 155 -7.60 26.76 36.69
C VAL A 155 -8.65 27.00 37.77
#